data_AF-A0A6I9RE24-F1
#
_entry.id   AF-A0A6I9RE24-F1
#
_cell.length_a   1.000
_cell.length_b   1.000
_cell.length_c   1.000
_cell.angle_alpha   90.00
_cell.angle_beta   90.00
_cell.angle_gamma   90.00
#
_symmetry.space_group_name_H-M   'P 1'
#
loop_
_entity.id
_entity.type
_entity.pdbx_description
1 polymer ?
#
loop_
_entity_poly.entity_id
_entity_poly.type
_entity_poly.pdbx_seq_one_letter_code
_entity_poly.pdbx_strand_id
1 'polypeptide(L)'
;MAPPPKVVAEYAKSGRSSCKNCGKAIAAGSLRVGSSSKGPRESDLMKWYHLDCFPLQDHPLAVAEEILGFSSLKSFDLDALRKLEATASSEQTVNELGKTDWDATEELEEKGSKKRKLSSTDEAGNEEFTKRNSPVVAHKVVAEYAKSNRSSCKNCRNVIAAGSLRLGSSSKDPRGFDLVKWYHLDCFPSQSHLLIAVEEITGFSSLKNSDQDALRKLEAAASSSQIAMEVSKRDGSAIEEFEEKDSKKPKLLVDGKKNDFKMAFSASDIKDRYKDATLPPNWKAFKTLIFREQEEGLCDSEKIAAFDFDGCLANTSVKRIGPDAWSLMYPSVPEKLQGLYNSGYKLVIFTNESNIERWKNKRQRAVDSKIGRLDNFIKHVKVPIQVFIACGLGTGKDQSEDPFRKPKPGMWRLMEEHFNSGIAVAMDHSFYVGDAAGRVNDHSDADIKFAEAVGLKFHVPEEFFCT
;
A
#
# COMPACT_ATOMS: atom_id res chain seq x y z
N MET A 1 51.70 2.10 5.04
CA MET A 1 50.33 2.28 4.49
C MET A 1 49.46 2.89 5.58
N ALA A 2 48.41 3.63 5.23
CA ALA A 2 47.38 4.01 6.22
C ALA A 2 46.53 2.77 6.58
N PRO A 3 45.96 2.68 7.80
CA PRO A 3 45.03 1.61 8.13
C PRO A 3 43.75 1.72 7.29
N PRO A 4 43.09 0.60 6.94
CA PRO A 4 41.85 0.63 6.16
C PRO A 4 40.74 1.41 6.90
N PRO A 5 39.87 2.13 6.17
CA PRO A 5 38.81 2.94 6.77
C PRO A 5 37.75 2.04 7.41
N LYS A 6 37.52 2.16 8.72
CA LYS A 6 36.49 1.34 9.39
C LYS A 6 35.10 1.77 8.94
N VAL A 7 34.29 0.79 8.54
CA VAL A 7 32.89 0.98 8.12
C VAL A 7 31.96 0.74 9.31
N VAL A 8 30.94 1.59 9.42
CA VAL A 8 29.96 1.61 10.51
C VAL A 8 28.55 1.65 9.90
N ALA A 9 27.61 0.87 10.43
CA ALA A 9 26.20 0.94 10.04
C ALA A 9 25.32 1.23 11.27
N GLU A 10 24.45 2.23 11.17
CA GLU A 10 23.48 2.56 12.23
C GLU A 10 22.22 3.23 11.67
N TYR A 11 21.12 3.19 12.43
CA TYR A 11 19.98 4.07 12.18
C TYR A 11 20.33 5.52 12.54
N ALA A 12 20.04 6.45 11.63
CA ALA A 12 20.48 7.83 11.74
C ALA A 12 19.84 8.57 12.93
N LYS A 13 20.64 8.84 13.97
CA LYS A 13 20.23 9.47 15.25
C LYS A 13 19.57 10.85 15.13
N SER A 14 19.74 11.55 14.00
CA SER A 14 18.95 12.75 13.63
C SER A 14 19.11 13.05 12.14
N GLY A 15 18.13 13.74 11.54
CA GLY A 15 18.13 14.11 10.11
C GLY A 15 19.15 15.20 9.69
N ARG A 16 20.24 15.36 10.45
CA ARG A 16 21.26 16.42 10.27
C ARG A 16 22.46 16.00 9.42
N SER A 17 22.61 14.72 9.11
CA SER A 17 23.66 14.23 8.21
C SER A 17 23.22 14.29 6.74
N SER A 18 24.06 14.85 5.88
CA SER A 18 23.95 14.68 4.42
C SER A 18 24.81 13.52 3.93
N CYS A 19 24.35 12.85 2.88
CA CYS A 19 25.07 11.81 2.18
C CYS A 19 26.22 12.41 1.38
N LYS A 20 27.44 11.87 1.54
CA LYS A 20 28.65 12.38 0.91
C LYS A 20 28.82 12.02 -0.57
N ASN A 21 27.99 11.12 -1.10
CA ASN A 21 27.88 10.83 -2.53
C ASN A 21 26.81 11.73 -3.19
N CYS A 22 25.53 11.53 -2.87
CA CYS A 22 24.43 12.22 -3.57
C CYS A 22 24.03 13.61 -3.00
N GLY A 23 24.72 14.10 -1.96
CA GLY A 23 24.49 15.41 -1.32
C GLY A 23 23.21 15.56 -0.48
N LYS A 24 22.20 14.72 -0.72
CA LYS A 24 20.88 14.78 -0.06
C LYS A 24 20.95 14.45 1.44
N ALA A 25 19.99 14.97 2.21
CA ALA A 25 19.82 14.63 3.61
C ALA A 25 19.54 13.13 3.82
N ILE A 26 20.03 12.59 4.93
CA ILE A 26 19.70 11.26 5.47
C ILE A 26 18.63 11.48 6.54
N ALA A 27 17.50 10.77 6.47
CA ALA A 27 16.37 10.98 7.37
C ALA A 27 16.67 10.49 8.80
N ALA A 28 15.99 11.03 9.81
CA ALA A 28 16.08 10.47 11.16
C ALA A 28 15.47 9.05 11.17
N GLY A 29 16.18 8.08 11.73
CA GLY A 29 15.75 6.68 11.82
C GLY A 29 15.99 5.83 10.56
N SER A 30 16.40 6.39 9.42
CA SER A 30 16.81 5.58 8.26
C SER A 30 18.19 4.96 8.49
N LEU A 31 18.42 3.74 8.00
CA LEU A 31 19.75 3.12 7.98
C LEU A 31 20.73 3.99 7.19
N ARG A 32 21.95 4.17 7.73
CA ARG A 32 23.06 4.84 7.07
C ARG A 32 24.36 4.08 7.29
N VAL A 33 25.21 4.12 6.27
CA VAL A 33 26.57 3.57 6.33
C VAL A 33 27.55 4.74 6.42
N GLY A 34 28.59 4.61 7.24
CA GLY A 34 29.62 5.61 7.41
C GLY A 34 31.01 5.01 7.30
N SER A 35 31.91 5.69 6.59
CA SER A 35 33.34 5.39 6.61
C SER A 35 34.08 6.38 7.50
N SER A 36 34.94 5.84 8.36
CA SER A 36 35.87 6.61 9.18
C SER A 36 37.25 6.66 8.54
N SER A 37 37.90 7.82 8.58
CA SER A 37 39.31 7.98 8.25
C SER A 37 39.99 8.87 9.29
N LYS A 38 41.16 8.47 9.80
CA LYS A 38 41.97 9.32 10.68
C LYS A 38 42.41 10.59 9.92
N GLY A 39 42.05 11.76 10.44
CA GLY A 39 42.51 13.04 9.91
C GLY A 39 43.95 13.39 10.34
N PRO A 40 44.54 14.48 9.81
CA PRO A 40 45.92 14.90 10.10
C PRO A 40 46.23 15.31 11.56
N ARG A 41 45.27 15.15 12.48
CA ARG A 41 45.39 15.42 13.92
C ARG A 41 44.76 14.30 14.76
N GLU A 42 44.76 13.07 14.23
CA GLU A 42 44.09 11.87 14.77
C GLU A 42 42.57 11.96 15.06
N SER A 43 41.92 13.08 14.76
CA SER A 43 40.45 13.18 14.78
C SER A 43 39.81 12.27 13.71
N ASP A 44 38.88 11.39 14.11
CA ASP A 44 38.11 10.56 13.19
C ASP A 44 37.13 11.39 12.34
N LEU A 45 37.35 11.40 11.03
CA LEU A 45 36.45 12.04 10.06
C LEU A 45 35.44 11.01 9.54
N MET A 46 34.22 11.06 10.07
CA MET A 46 33.09 10.24 9.61
C MET A 46 32.40 10.84 8.37
N LYS A 47 32.47 10.12 7.25
CA LYS A 47 31.68 10.39 6.04
C LYS A 47 30.43 9.52 6.05
N TRP A 48 29.24 10.11 6.08
CA TRP A 48 27.96 9.37 6.06
C TRP A 48 27.38 9.26 4.65
N TYR A 49 26.71 8.14 4.37
CA TYR A 49 26.08 7.81 3.11
C TYR A 49 24.71 7.14 3.35
N HIS A 50 23.79 7.25 2.39
CA HIS A 50 22.68 6.29 2.28
C HIS A 50 23.25 4.91 1.92
N LEU A 51 22.51 3.84 2.22
CA LEU A 51 22.89 2.46 1.90
C LEU A 51 23.29 2.30 0.42
N ASP A 52 22.36 2.60 -0.50
CA ASP A 52 22.53 2.62 -1.96
C ASP A 52 23.56 3.63 -2.51
N CYS A 53 24.26 4.38 -1.63
CA CYS A 53 25.15 5.48 -2.00
C CYS A 53 26.56 5.32 -1.43
N PHE A 54 26.85 4.23 -0.71
CA PHE A 54 28.17 3.96 -0.15
C PHE A 54 29.15 3.51 -1.26
N PRO A 55 30.34 4.12 -1.38
CA PRO A 55 31.29 3.79 -2.45
C PRO A 55 32.10 2.53 -2.10
N LEU A 56 31.54 1.36 -2.40
CA LEU A 56 32.17 0.05 -2.15
C LEU A 56 33.53 -0.10 -2.84
N GLN A 57 33.72 0.55 -3.99
CA GLN A 57 34.98 0.55 -4.74
C GLN A 57 36.09 1.36 -4.03
N ASP A 58 35.76 2.44 -3.31
CA ASP A 58 36.71 3.19 -2.47
C ASP A 58 36.95 2.52 -1.10
N HIS A 59 35.96 1.76 -0.63
CA HIS A 59 35.88 1.21 0.73
C HIS A 59 35.43 -0.27 0.69
N PRO A 60 36.32 -1.21 0.30
CA PRO A 60 35.99 -2.62 0.26
C PRO A 60 35.56 -3.15 1.63
N LEU A 61 34.46 -3.90 1.66
CA LEU A 61 34.05 -4.69 2.82
C LEU A 61 34.77 -6.03 2.76
N ALA A 62 35.50 -6.42 3.81
CA ALA A 62 36.17 -7.71 3.87
C ALA A 62 35.20 -8.84 4.24
N VAL A 63 34.30 -8.58 5.20
CA VAL A 63 33.07 -9.34 5.48
C VAL A 63 32.02 -8.37 6.02
N ALA A 64 30.74 -8.54 5.68
CA ALA A 64 29.64 -7.72 6.24
C ALA A 64 29.56 -7.78 7.78
N GLU A 65 30.06 -8.86 8.38
CA GLU A 65 30.08 -9.10 9.83
C GLU A 65 31.15 -8.27 10.57
N GLU A 66 32.12 -7.69 9.86
CA GLU A 66 33.09 -6.73 10.41
C GLU A 66 32.54 -5.30 10.53
N ILE A 67 31.34 -5.03 9.99
CA ILE A 67 30.73 -3.70 10.03
C ILE A 67 30.33 -3.35 11.47
N LEU A 68 30.93 -2.31 12.04
CA LEU A 68 30.61 -1.87 13.39
C LEU A 68 29.14 -1.42 13.48
N GLY A 69 28.38 -2.09 14.34
CA GLY A 69 26.94 -1.88 14.52
C GLY A 69 26.05 -2.93 13.85
N PHE A 70 26.59 -3.83 13.01
CA PHE A 70 25.83 -4.88 12.28
C PHE A 70 24.88 -5.67 13.19
N SER A 71 25.37 -6.19 14.32
CA SER A 71 24.58 -6.96 15.31
C SER A 71 23.48 -6.18 16.03
N SER A 72 23.37 -4.86 15.82
CA SER A 72 22.33 -3.99 16.39
C SER A 72 21.26 -3.57 15.37
N LEU A 73 21.29 -4.11 14.15
CA LEU A 73 20.31 -3.85 13.10
C LEU A 73 19.21 -4.92 13.07
N LYS A 74 18.06 -4.60 12.48
CA LYS A 74 16.97 -5.56 12.25
C LYS A 74 17.36 -6.56 11.16
N SER A 75 16.87 -7.79 11.27
CA SER A 75 17.16 -8.89 10.33
C SER A 75 17.03 -8.50 8.84
N PHE A 76 15.96 -7.82 8.46
CA PHE A 76 15.73 -7.34 7.09
C PHE A 76 16.80 -6.36 6.58
N ASP A 77 17.36 -5.52 7.47
CA ASP A 77 18.42 -4.57 7.14
C ASP A 77 19.80 -5.27 7.00
N LEU A 78 20.01 -6.42 7.64
CA LEU A 78 21.22 -7.24 7.49
C LEU A 78 21.31 -7.82 6.07
N ASP A 79 20.19 -8.32 5.54
CA ASP A 79 20.14 -8.88 4.19
C ASP A 79 20.31 -7.82 3.11
N ALA A 80 20.01 -6.55 3.41
CA ALA A 80 20.30 -5.43 2.52
C ALA A 80 21.81 -5.10 2.48
N LEU A 81 22.53 -5.26 3.59
CA LEU A 81 24.01 -5.15 3.62
C LEU A 81 24.69 -6.34 2.92
N ARG A 82 24.23 -7.57 3.16
CA ARG A 82 24.73 -8.78 2.46
C ARG A 82 24.50 -8.74 0.94
N LYS A 83 23.43 -8.10 0.48
CA LYS A 83 23.19 -7.88 -0.95
C LYS A 83 24.16 -6.87 -1.58
N LEU A 84 24.61 -5.86 -0.84
CA LEU A 84 25.66 -4.94 -1.30
C LEU A 84 27.03 -5.63 -1.42
N GLU A 85 27.37 -6.47 -0.45
CA GLU A 85 28.57 -7.34 -0.46
C GLU A 85 28.56 -8.25 -1.70
N ALA A 86 27.47 -8.97 -1.95
CA ALA A 86 27.32 -9.82 -3.13
C ALA A 86 27.45 -9.06 -4.46
N THR A 87 26.92 -7.83 -4.57
CA THR A 87 27.12 -7.01 -5.77
C THR A 87 28.58 -6.58 -5.97
N ALA A 88 29.32 -6.25 -4.90
CA ALA A 88 30.72 -5.85 -5.00
C ALA A 88 31.61 -6.99 -5.53
N SER A 89 31.40 -8.22 -5.06
CA SER A 89 32.12 -9.40 -5.58
C SER A 89 31.80 -9.67 -7.05
N SER A 90 30.56 -9.38 -7.50
CA SER A 90 30.15 -9.59 -8.89
C SER A 90 30.73 -8.58 -9.88
N GLU A 91 31.11 -7.36 -9.44
CA GLU A 91 31.76 -6.37 -10.32
C GLU A 91 33.26 -6.68 -10.54
N GLN A 92 33.91 -7.41 -9.63
CA GLN A 92 35.33 -7.74 -9.74
C GLN A 92 35.62 -8.79 -10.83
N THR A 93 34.76 -9.80 -11.00
CA THR A 93 34.97 -10.89 -11.97
C THR A 93 34.83 -10.48 -13.43
N VAL A 94 34.24 -9.32 -13.72
CA VAL A 94 34.04 -8.83 -15.10
C VAL A 94 35.32 -8.20 -15.69
N ASN A 95 36.29 -7.79 -14.86
CA ASN A 95 37.47 -7.05 -15.30
C ASN A 95 38.68 -7.92 -15.70
N GLU A 96 38.67 -9.23 -15.48
CA GLU A 96 39.82 -10.11 -15.83
C GLU A 96 39.64 -10.90 -17.13
N LEU A 97 38.40 -11.14 -17.59
CA LEU A 97 38.12 -11.95 -18.78
C LEU A 97 38.20 -11.15 -20.09
N GLY A 98 39.43 -10.75 -20.43
CA GLY A 98 39.75 -9.92 -21.59
C GLY A 98 40.89 -10.45 -22.48
N LYS A 99 40.90 -11.75 -22.84
CA LYS A 99 41.77 -12.31 -23.90
C LYS A 99 41.40 -13.72 -24.41
N THR A 100 41.56 -13.88 -25.72
CA THR A 100 41.79 -15.11 -26.52
C THR A 100 40.70 -16.19 -26.65
N ASP A 101 40.62 -16.73 -27.87
CA ASP A 101 39.65 -17.73 -28.36
C ASP A 101 40.19 -19.17 -28.36
N TRP A 102 39.29 -20.14 -28.59
CA TRP A 102 39.38 -21.32 -29.50
C TRP A 102 38.78 -22.63 -28.93
N ASP A 103 38.26 -23.46 -29.86
CA ASP A 103 37.43 -24.68 -29.75
C ASP A 103 37.69 -25.74 -28.65
N ALA A 104 36.65 -26.55 -28.41
CA ALA A 104 36.63 -28.02 -28.50
C ALA A 104 35.99 -28.80 -27.33
N THR A 105 35.19 -29.78 -27.75
CA THR A 105 34.48 -30.85 -27.02
C THR A 105 35.34 -31.76 -26.13
N GLU A 106 34.78 -32.28 -25.03
CA GLU A 106 34.32 -33.69 -24.93
C GLU A 106 33.61 -34.02 -23.59
N GLU A 107 33.12 -35.25 -23.44
CA GLU A 107 32.41 -35.80 -22.28
C GLU A 107 33.38 -36.31 -21.18
N LEU A 108 32.90 -36.51 -19.94
CA LEU A 108 32.87 -37.84 -19.27
C LEU A 108 32.40 -37.81 -17.79
N GLU A 109 32.19 -39.01 -17.24
CA GLU A 109 31.31 -39.33 -16.11
C GLU A 109 31.93 -39.37 -14.68
N GLU A 110 31.01 -39.30 -13.69
CA GLU A 110 30.93 -40.16 -12.49
C GLU A 110 31.80 -39.98 -11.21
N LYS A 111 31.17 -40.40 -10.08
CA LYS A 111 31.70 -40.80 -8.75
C LYS A 111 32.45 -39.72 -7.92
N GLY A 112 32.15 -39.46 -6.63
CA GLY A 112 31.07 -39.90 -5.74
C GLY A 112 31.54 -40.69 -4.49
N SER A 113 31.54 -40.07 -3.28
CA SER A 113 31.49 -40.82 -2.00
C SER A 113 31.22 -40.00 -0.71
N LYS A 114 30.13 -40.41 -0.03
CA LYS A 114 30.03 -40.77 1.41
C LYS A 114 30.38 -39.77 2.54
N LYS A 115 29.31 -39.45 3.29
CA LYS A 115 29.17 -39.48 4.78
C LYS A 115 30.10 -38.62 5.66
N ARG A 116 29.45 -37.86 6.55
CA ARG A 116 29.48 -38.09 8.02
C ARG A 116 28.10 -37.78 8.62
N LYS A 117 27.79 -38.36 9.80
CA LYS A 117 26.51 -38.26 10.51
C LYS A 117 26.78 -38.33 12.03
N LEU A 118 26.22 -37.36 12.77
CA LEU A 118 25.98 -37.29 14.22
C LEU A 118 24.85 -36.22 14.36
N SER A 119 23.75 -36.25 15.13
CA SER A 119 23.38 -36.85 16.44
C SER A 119 24.29 -36.40 17.60
N SER A 120 23.82 -35.79 18.68
CA SER A 120 22.46 -35.39 19.12
C SER A 120 22.61 -34.16 20.09
N THR A 121 21.65 -33.65 20.87
CA THR A 121 20.39 -34.19 21.40
C THR A 121 19.39 -33.06 21.76
N ASP A 122 18.15 -33.47 22.01
CA ASP A 122 16.96 -32.82 22.57
C ASP A 122 17.15 -31.71 23.63
N GLU A 123 16.23 -30.74 23.64
CA GLU A 123 15.26 -30.57 24.75
C GLU A 123 14.05 -29.71 24.31
N ALA A 124 12.91 -29.81 25.00
CA ALA A 124 11.63 -29.21 24.59
C ALA A 124 11.08 -28.21 25.64
N GLY A 125 10.82 -26.97 25.21
CA GLY A 125 10.20 -25.93 26.04
C GLY A 125 8.79 -25.54 25.54
N ASN A 126 7.76 -25.89 26.29
CA ASN A 126 6.36 -25.55 26.00
C ASN A 126 5.85 -24.47 26.97
N GLU A 127 5.53 -23.28 26.47
CA GLU A 127 4.85 -22.23 27.25
C GLU A 127 3.64 -21.65 26.49
N GLU A 128 2.44 -21.98 26.97
CA GLU A 128 1.18 -21.37 26.59
C GLU A 128 0.85 -20.24 27.59
N PHE A 129 0.68 -18.98 27.15
CA PHE A 129 0.30 -17.92 28.08
C PHE A 129 -0.63 -16.80 27.56
N THR A 130 -1.92 -17.13 27.48
CA THR A 130 -3.09 -16.23 27.72
C THR A 130 -3.24 -14.91 26.93
N LYS A 131 -4.43 -14.71 26.36
CA LYS A 131 -4.92 -13.38 25.96
C LYS A 131 -5.06 -12.48 27.21
N ARG A 132 -4.45 -11.29 27.21
CA ARG A 132 -4.72 -10.24 28.21
C ARG A 132 -5.51 -9.10 27.58
N ASN A 133 -6.77 -8.95 28.00
CA ASN A 133 -7.50 -7.70 27.84
C ASN A 133 -6.85 -6.64 28.74
N SER A 134 -6.57 -5.46 28.17
CA SER A 134 -6.12 -4.28 28.93
C SER A 134 -7.29 -3.29 29.07
N PRO A 135 -7.46 -2.64 30.24
CA PRO A 135 -8.60 -1.77 30.50
C PRO A 135 -8.53 -0.46 29.71
N VAL A 136 -9.70 0.11 29.41
CA VAL A 136 -9.83 1.42 28.75
C VAL A 136 -9.38 2.53 29.71
N VAL A 137 -8.27 3.18 29.38
CA VAL A 137 -7.77 4.33 30.14
C VAL A 137 -8.51 5.60 29.68
N ALA A 138 -9.09 6.34 30.62
CA ALA A 138 -9.76 7.61 30.32
C ALA A 138 -8.75 8.65 29.80
N HIS A 139 -8.93 9.11 28.56
CA HIS A 139 -8.06 10.08 27.91
C HIS A 139 -8.55 11.51 28.14
N LYS A 140 -7.78 12.34 28.85
CA LYS A 140 -8.14 13.74 29.08
C LYS A 140 -8.03 14.54 27.78
N VAL A 141 -9.14 15.14 27.35
CA VAL A 141 -9.24 15.94 26.12
C VAL A 141 -9.02 17.43 26.41
N VAL A 142 -8.31 18.09 25.51
CA VAL A 142 -7.96 19.51 25.56
C VAL A 142 -8.33 20.18 24.23
N ALA A 143 -8.86 21.39 24.27
CA ALA A 143 -9.11 22.21 23.08
C ALA A 143 -8.39 23.56 23.19
N GLU A 144 -7.64 23.96 22.15
CA GLU A 144 -7.06 25.30 22.06
C GLU A 144 -6.82 25.71 20.60
N TYR A 145 -6.64 27.02 20.38
CA TYR A 145 -6.07 27.51 19.13
C TYR A 145 -4.58 27.20 19.04
N ALA A 146 -4.13 26.77 17.86
CA ALA A 146 -2.76 26.36 17.65
C ALA A 146 -1.77 27.53 17.79
N LYS A 147 -0.97 27.54 18.85
CA LYS A 147 0.00 28.60 19.17
C LYS A 147 1.15 28.76 18.15
N SER A 148 1.29 27.85 17.18
CA SER A 148 2.22 27.93 16.04
C SER A 148 2.07 26.71 15.12
N ASN A 149 2.57 26.82 13.88
CA ASN A 149 2.64 25.76 12.84
C ASN A 149 3.50 24.52 13.21
N ARG A 150 3.92 24.35 14.47
CA ARG A 150 4.85 23.29 14.90
C ARG A 150 4.20 21.94 15.20
N SER A 151 2.86 21.88 15.21
CA SER A 151 2.10 20.65 15.47
C SER A 151 1.54 20.07 14.17
N SER A 152 1.74 18.77 13.95
CA SER A 152 1.02 18.02 12.92
C SER A 152 -0.16 17.24 13.53
N CYS A 153 -1.24 17.14 12.77
CA CYS A 153 -2.41 16.33 13.09
C CYS A 153 -2.02 14.84 13.11
N LYS A 154 -2.32 14.11 14.17
CA LYS A 154 -1.94 12.69 14.31
C LYS A 154 -2.78 11.72 13.48
N ASN A 155 -3.90 12.17 12.93
CA ASN A 155 -4.68 11.44 11.93
C ASN A 155 -4.13 11.73 10.52
N CYS A 156 -4.50 12.84 9.89
CA CYS A 156 -4.14 13.17 8.51
C CYS A 156 -2.69 13.63 8.26
N ARG A 157 -1.81 13.62 9.29
CA ARG A 157 -0.36 13.96 9.25
C ARG A 157 0.02 15.39 8.83
N ASN A 158 -0.92 16.16 8.27
CA ASN A 158 -0.75 17.55 7.86
C ASN A 158 -0.43 18.50 9.03
N VAL A 159 0.21 19.63 8.73
CA VAL A 159 0.50 20.71 9.68
C VAL A 159 -0.79 21.42 10.09
N ILE A 160 -0.99 21.58 11.40
CA ILE A 160 -2.06 22.40 11.98
C ILE A 160 -1.59 23.86 11.94
N ALA A 161 -2.33 24.71 11.22
CA ALA A 161 -1.99 26.13 11.04
C ALA A 161 -2.13 26.95 12.34
N ALA A 162 -1.25 27.93 12.54
CA ALA A 162 -1.30 28.84 13.67
C ALA A 162 -2.64 29.59 13.72
N GLY A 163 -3.25 29.65 14.90
CA GLY A 163 -4.58 30.24 15.10
C GLY A 163 -5.76 29.35 14.71
N SER A 164 -5.57 28.17 14.09
CA SER A 164 -6.67 27.24 13.85
C SER A 164 -7.00 26.42 15.12
N LEU A 165 -8.25 25.98 15.25
CA LEU A 165 -8.69 25.13 16.36
C LEU A 165 -8.03 23.74 16.26
N ARG A 166 -7.52 23.24 17.39
CA ARG A 166 -7.03 21.87 17.51
C ARG A 166 -7.51 21.18 18.78
N LEU A 167 -7.74 19.88 18.65
CA LEU A 167 -8.05 18.99 19.77
C LEU A 167 -6.82 18.17 20.15
N GLY A 168 -6.61 18.01 21.45
CA GLY A 168 -5.49 17.28 22.04
C GLY A 168 -5.99 16.14 22.90
N SER A 169 -5.65 14.89 22.55
CA SER A 169 -5.79 13.74 23.45
C SER A 169 -4.50 13.63 24.26
N SER A 170 -4.58 13.78 25.57
CA SER A 170 -3.43 13.69 26.47
C SER A 170 -3.33 12.31 27.12
N SER A 171 -2.11 11.79 27.20
CA SER A 171 -1.78 10.55 27.90
C SER A 171 -0.42 10.67 28.58
N LYS A 172 -0.27 10.15 29.79
CA LYS A 172 1.04 10.11 30.47
C LYS A 172 1.95 9.05 29.84
N ASP A 173 3.16 9.45 29.50
CA ASP A 173 4.27 8.55 29.23
C ASP A 173 4.65 7.78 30.51
N PRO A 174 5.16 6.53 30.45
CA PRO A 174 5.63 5.79 31.64
C PRO A 174 6.69 6.49 32.51
N ARG A 175 7.27 7.63 32.08
CA ARG A 175 8.12 8.51 32.90
C ARG A 175 7.37 9.70 33.53
N GLY A 176 6.04 9.73 33.47
CA GLY A 176 5.17 10.73 34.10
C GLY A 176 4.88 11.99 33.28
N PHE A 177 5.47 12.16 32.10
CA PHE A 177 5.29 13.35 31.25
C PHE A 177 4.01 13.28 30.39
N ASP A 178 3.30 14.40 30.25
CA ASP A 178 2.08 14.49 29.43
C ASP A 178 2.41 14.54 27.92
N LEU A 179 2.09 13.46 27.20
CA LEU A 179 2.17 13.40 25.75
C LEU A 179 0.82 13.78 25.13
N VAL A 180 0.72 15.01 24.60
CA VAL A 180 -0.49 15.48 23.90
C VAL A 180 -0.41 15.15 22.41
N LYS A 181 -1.32 14.28 21.94
CA LYS A 181 -1.55 13.98 20.52
C LYS A 181 -2.53 15.02 19.97
N TRP A 182 -2.06 15.86 19.05
CA TRP A 182 -2.86 16.93 18.44
C TRP A 182 -3.56 16.50 17.14
N TYR A 183 -4.76 17.02 16.90
CA TYR A 183 -5.61 16.75 15.75
C TYR A 183 -6.31 18.04 15.29
N HIS A 184 -6.67 18.14 14.00
CA HIS A 184 -7.74 19.08 13.60
C HIS A 184 -9.08 18.64 14.19
N LEU A 185 -10.06 19.55 14.24
CA LEU A 185 -11.42 19.29 14.69
C LEU A 185 -12.01 18.01 14.06
N ASP A 186 -12.13 17.98 12.73
CA ASP A 186 -12.73 16.89 11.94
C ASP A 186 -11.82 15.65 11.84
N CYS A 187 -10.61 15.73 12.41
CA CYS A 187 -9.61 14.67 12.40
C CYS A 187 -9.47 13.96 13.75
N PHE A 188 -10.12 14.45 14.80
CA PHE A 188 -10.05 13.87 16.14
C PHE A 188 -10.83 12.54 16.19
N PRO A 189 -10.31 11.48 16.83
CA PRO A 189 -10.98 10.18 16.90
C PRO A 189 -12.16 10.21 17.89
N SER A 190 -13.25 10.85 17.46
CA SER A 190 -14.43 11.16 18.27
C SER A 190 -15.07 9.91 18.90
N GLN A 191 -15.20 8.83 18.13
CA GLN A 191 -15.74 7.53 18.60
C GLN A 191 -14.98 6.90 19.78
N SER A 192 -13.72 7.31 20.03
CA SER A 192 -12.90 6.76 21.12
C SER A 192 -12.79 7.71 22.32
N HIS A 193 -13.18 8.97 22.19
CA HIS A 193 -12.83 10.05 23.14
C HIS A 193 -13.96 11.05 23.45
N LEU A 194 -15.09 11.06 22.74
CA LEU A 194 -16.29 11.86 23.09
C LEU A 194 -17.23 11.15 24.09
N LEU A 195 -16.67 10.32 24.97
CA LEU A 195 -17.35 9.83 26.20
C LEU A 195 -17.16 10.82 27.38
N ILE A 196 -16.72 12.04 27.06
CA ILE A 196 -16.44 13.16 27.97
C ILE A 196 -17.27 14.30 27.41
N ALA A 197 -18.10 14.93 28.26
CA ALA A 197 -19.00 15.99 27.82
C ALA A 197 -18.21 17.17 27.25
N VAL A 198 -18.76 17.88 26.27
CA VAL A 198 -18.05 19.01 25.63
C VAL A 198 -17.69 20.11 26.64
N GLU A 199 -18.49 20.32 27.67
CA GLU A 199 -18.21 21.23 28.80
C GLU A 199 -17.03 20.78 29.69
N GLU A 200 -16.67 19.49 29.71
CA GLU A 200 -15.51 18.94 30.43
C GLU A 200 -14.20 19.04 29.64
N ILE A 201 -14.26 19.39 28.35
CA ILE A 201 -13.07 19.55 27.50
C ILE A 201 -12.23 20.73 28.01
N THR A 202 -10.99 20.43 28.43
CA THR A 202 -10.10 21.45 29.01
C THR A 202 -9.78 22.54 27.99
N GLY A 203 -10.23 23.77 28.26
CA GLY A 203 -10.05 24.94 27.38
C GLY A 203 -11.28 25.34 26.56
N PHE A 204 -12.37 24.56 26.57
CA PHE A 204 -13.60 24.83 25.81
C PHE A 204 -14.17 26.24 26.03
N SER A 205 -14.22 26.70 27.28
CA SER A 205 -14.70 28.04 27.66
C SER A 205 -13.84 29.21 27.15
N SER A 206 -12.65 28.93 26.61
CA SER A 206 -11.73 29.93 26.03
C SER A 206 -11.79 29.97 24.49
N LEU A 207 -12.69 29.20 23.87
CA LEU A 207 -12.94 29.21 22.43
C LEU A 207 -14.00 30.25 22.04
N LYS A 208 -14.04 30.62 20.76
CA LYS A 208 -15.13 31.43 20.18
C LYS A 208 -16.43 30.63 20.17
N ASN A 209 -17.57 31.31 20.31
CA ASN A 209 -18.91 30.70 20.30
C ASN A 209 -19.14 29.80 19.06
N SER A 210 -18.68 30.23 17.87
CA SER A 210 -18.77 29.45 16.61
C SER A 210 -18.11 28.07 16.71
N ASP A 211 -17.01 27.99 17.46
CA ASP A 211 -16.15 26.82 17.59
C ASP A 211 -16.63 25.94 18.75
N GLN A 212 -17.26 26.56 19.77
CA GLN A 212 -18.02 25.87 20.81
C GLN A 212 -19.24 25.15 20.22
N ASP A 213 -20.01 25.83 19.36
CA ASP A 213 -21.15 25.24 18.65
C ASP A 213 -20.73 24.12 17.69
N ALA A 214 -19.55 24.22 17.09
CA ALA A 214 -19.00 23.16 16.24
C ALA A 214 -18.68 21.88 17.04
N LEU A 215 -18.13 22.02 18.24
CA LEU A 215 -17.86 20.88 19.14
C LEU A 215 -19.15 20.23 19.65
N ARG A 216 -20.14 21.00 20.08
CA ARG A 216 -21.46 20.49 20.51
C ARG A 216 -22.19 19.74 19.37
N LYS A 217 -22.02 20.17 18.12
CA LYS A 217 -22.58 19.45 16.95
C LYS A 217 -21.90 18.09 16.72
N LEU A 218 -20.60 17.98 16.97
CA LEU A 218 -19.86 16.71 16.85
C LEU A 218 -20.23 15.71 17.96
N GLU A 219 -20.45 16.20 19.18
CA GLU A 219 -20.99 15.42 20.30
C GLU A 219 -22.41 14.90 20.00
N ALA A 220 -23.33 15.77 19.60
CA ALA A 220 -24.71 15.38 19.26
C ALA A 220 -24.76 14.33 18.13
N ALA A 221 -23.88 14.43 17.13
CA ALA A 221 -23.74 13.43 16.07
C ALA A 221 -23.18 12.09 16.57
N ALA A 222 -22.24 12.10 17.53
CA ALA A 222 -21.71 10.88 18.13
C ALA A 222 -22.78 10.16 18.99
N SER A 223 -23.49 10.88 19.85
CA SER A 223 -24.55 10.32 20.71
C SER A 223 -25.73 9.75 19.91
N SER A 224 -26.16 10.46 18.86
CA SER A 224 -27.23 9.99 17.95
C SER A 224 -26.87 8.65 17.29
N SER A 225 -25.58 8.39 17.07
CA SER A 225 -25.08 7.16 16.44
C SER A 225 -25.08 5.94 17.38
N GLN A 226 -25.14 6.16 18.71
CA GLN A 226 -25.18 5.07 19.70
C GLN A 226 -26.60 4.55 19.96
N ILE A 227 -27.60 5.44 20.01
CA ILE A 227 -29.01 5.07 20.25
C ILE A 227 -29.50 4.07 19.18
N ALA A 228 -29.04 4.20 17.94
CA ALA A 228 -29.36 3.29 16.84
C ALA A 228 -28.84 1.85 17.03
N MET A 229 -27.88 1.60 17.94
CA MET A 229 -27.35 0.26 18.21
C MET A 229 -28.06 -0.51 19.33
N GLU A 230 -28.74 0.17 20.26
CA GLU A 230 -29.44 -0.52 21.36
C GLU A 230 -30.83 -1.04 20.96
N VAL A 231 -31.52 -0.35 20.05
CA VAL A 231 -32.88 -0.72 19.61
C VAL A 231 -32.93 -2.10 18.93
N SER A 232 -31.84 -2.51 18.26
CA SER A 232 -31.72 -3.79 17.54
C SER A 232 -31.50 -5.02 18.43
N LYS A 233 -31.79 -4.95 19.75
CA LYS A 233 -31.58 -6.04 20.72
C LYS A 233 -32.75 -6.22 21.70
N ARG A 234 -33.96 -6.42 21.19
CA ARG A 234 -35.04 -7.12 21.93
C ARG A 234 -36.07 -7.75 20.99
N ASP A 235 -36.53 -8.92 21.44
CA ASP A 235 -37.71 -9.70 21.05
C ASP A 235 -38.01 -9.93 19.56
N GLY A 236 -37.85 -11.19 19.15
CA GLY A 236 -38.71 -11.82 18.15
C GLY A 236 -39.39 -13.04 18.78
N SER A 237 -40.72 -13.07 18.76
CA SER A 237 -41.54 -14.26 19.05
C SER A 237 -42.99 -14.06 18.59
N ALA A 238 -43.67 -15.19 18.36
CA ALA A 238 -45.05 -15.36 17.88
C ALA A 238 -45.28 -15.27 16.35
N ILE A 239 -45.96 -16.31 15.86
CA ILE A 239 -46.54 -16.46 14.52
C ILE A 239 -48.05 -16.58 14.74
N GLU A 240 -48.86 -15.97 13.89
CA GLU A 240 -50.21 -16.47 13.59
C GLU A 240 -50.63 -16.03 12.18
N GLU A 241 -51.45 -16.83 11.51
CA GLU A 241 -51.74 -16.76 10.07
C GLU A 241 -53.03 -15.98 9.79
N PHE A 242 -53.24 -15.50 8.54
CA PHE A 242 -54.54 -15.67 7.88
C PHE A 242 -54.49 -15.56 6.34
N GLU A 243 -55.35 -16.36 5.71
CA GLU A 243 -55.71 -16.51 4.29
C GLU A 243 -56.52 -15.30 3.72
N GLU A 244 -56.72 -15.01 2.41
CA GLU A 244 -56.20 -15.45 1.09
C GLU A 244 -56.79 -14.48 -0.01
N LYS A 245 -56.53 -14.74 -1.31
CA LYS A 245 -57.25 -14.29 -2.54
C LYS A 245 -56.94 -12.93 -3.21
N ASP A 246 -55.88 -12.97 -4.03
CA ASP A 246 -55.90 -12.89 -5.51
C ASP A 246 -56.36 -11.63 -6.31
N SER A 247 -55.68 -11.47 -7.46
CA SER A 247 -56.11 -10.89 -8.75
C SER A 247 -55.88 -9.39 -9.09
N LYS A 248 -54.96 -9.22 -10.07
CA LYS A 248 -54.74 -8.13 -11.07
C LYS A 248 -53.66 -7.06 -10.81
N LYS A 249 -52.67 -7.05 -11.73
CA LYS A 249 -51.58 -6.07 -11.97
C LYS A 249 -52.10 -4.75 -12.60
N PRO A 250 -51.28 -3.67 -12.72
CA PRO A 250 -50.09 -3.28 -11.92
C PRO A 250 -50.04 -1.76 -11.55
N LYS A 251 -49.29 -1.37 -10.50
CA LYS A 251 -48.69 -0.01 -10.39
C LYS A 251 -47.53 0.13 -9.39
N LEU A 252 -46.43 0.66 -9.93
CA LEU A 252 -45.23 1.34 -9.38
C LEU A 252 -45.11 1.77 -7.88
N LEU A 253 -43.91 1.54 -7.31
CA LEU A 253 -43.17 2.32 -6.27
C LEU A 253 -43.77 2.28 -4.82
N VAL A 254 -43.07 2.53 -3.70
CA VAL A 254 -41.66 2.86 -3.30
C VAL A 254 -41.50 2.39 -1.82
N ASP A 255 -40.35 2.19 -1.13
CA ASP A 255 -38.91 2.53 -1.27
C ASP A 255 -38.02 1.28 -1.03
N GLY A 256 -36.69 1.43 -1.13
CA GLY A 256 -35.71 0.39 -0.76
C GLY A 256 -34.26 0.84 -1.02
N LYS A 257 -33.75 1.79 -0.21
CA LYS A 257 -32.55 2.61 -0.50
C LYS A 257 -31.23 1.85 -0.69
N LYS A 258 -31.02 1.31 -1.90
CA LYS A 258 -29.70 1.38 -2.54
C LYS A 258 -29.54 2.78 -3.12
N ASN A 259 -28.44 3.46 -2.78
CA ASN A 259 -28.13 4.78 -3.33
C ASN A 259 -27.42 4.61 -4.68
N ASP A 260 -28.14 4.06 -5.65
CA ASP A 260 -27.60 3.61 -6.93
C ASP A 260 -27.31 4.79 -7.87
N PHE A 261 -26.09 5.32 -7.74
CA PHE A 261 -25.40 6.00 -8.82
C PHE A 261 -25.16 5.02 -9.98
N LYS A 262 -26.22 4.74 -10.75
CA LYS A 262 -26.11 3.99 -12.01
C LYS A 262 -25.29 4.82 -12.98
N MET A 263 -24.01 4.49 -13.10
CA MET A 263 -23.09 5.26 -13.91
C MET A 263 -23.40 5.04 -15.38
N ALA A 264 -24.05 6.01 -16.02
CA ALA A 264 -24.26 5.98 -17.46
C ALA A 264 -22.89 5.85 -18.18
N PHE A 265 -22.63 4.65 -18.69
CA PHE A 265 -21.60 4.31 -19.66
C PHE A 265 -22.28 4.22 -21.03
N SER A 266 -21.68 4.83 -22.02
CA SER A 266 -22.16 4.86 -23.39
C SER A 266 -20.96 4.68 -24.30
N ALA A 267 -21.12 3.94 -25.40
CA ALA A 267 -20.09 3.81 -26.42
C ALA A 267 -19.67 5.18 -27.00
N SER A 268 -20.56 6.18 -26.98
CA SER A 268 -20.27 7.58 -27.37
C SER A 268 -19.22 8.29 -26.50
N ASP A 269 -19.03 7.82 -25.27
CA ASP A 269 -18.19 8.48 -24.26
C ASP A 269 -16.77 7.89 -24.21
N ILE A 270 -16.56 6.77 -24.92
CA ILE A 270 -15.30 6.06 -25.09
C ILE A 270 -14.41 6.84 -26.07
N LYS A 271 -13.10 6.91 -25.79
CA LYS A 271 -12.14 7.72 -26.57
C LYS A 271 -10.80 7.01 -26.74
N ASP A 272 -10.18 7.09 -27.92
CA ASP A 272 -8.81 6.59 -28.19
C ASP A 272 -7.69 7.46 -27.57
N ARG A 273 -8.06 8.44 -26.73
CA ARG A 273 -7.15 9.41 -26.11
C ARG A 273 -7.57 9.73 -24.68
N TYR A 274 -6.62 9.67 -23.76
CA TYR A 274 -6.83 10.16 -22.40
C TYR A 274 -6.32 11.60 -22.29
N LYS A 275 -7.27 12.55 -22.41
CA LYS A 275 -7.01 14.01 -22.42
C LYS A 275 -6.12 14.41 -23.59
N ASP A 276 -4.86 14.77 -23.35
CA ASP A 276 -3.86 15.12 -24.37
C ASP A 276 -3.02 13.91 -24.82
N ALA A 277 -3.09 12.77 -24.13
CA ALA A 277 -2.32 11.57 -24.44
C ALA A 277 -3.02 10.63 -25.42
N THR A 278 -2.28 10.14 -26.42
CA THR A 278 -2.66 9.00 -27.27
C THR A 278 -2.63 7.70 -26.49
N LEU A 279 -3.60 6.81 -26.77
CA LEU A 279 -3.60 5.42 -26.33
C LEU A 279 -3.25 4.51 -27.52
N PRO A 280 -2.67 3.31 -27.30
CA PRO A 280 -2.58 2.29 -28.35
C PRO A 280 -3.96 1.76 -28.78
N PRO A 281 -4.10 1.08 -29.93
CA PRO A 281 -5.41 0.78 -30.52
C PRO A 281 -6.39 0.01 -29.62
N ASN A 282 -5.87 -0.96 -28.85
CA ASN A 282 -6.58 -1.82 -27.90
C ASN A 282 -6.79 -1.17 -26.50
N TRP A 283 -6.51 0.13 -26.35
CA TRP A 283 -6.71 0.87 -25.10
C TRP A 283 -7.59 2.09 -25.32
N LYS A 284 -8.61 2.27 -24.48
CA LYS A 284 -9.56 3.39 -24.54
C LYS A 284 -9.63 4.13 -23.21
N ALA A 285 -10.18 5.34 -23.25
CA ALA A 285 -10.49 6.16 -22.09
C ALA A 285 -12.00 6.37 -21.93
N PHE A 286 -12.46 6.40 -20.69
CA PHE A 286 -13.81 6.80 -20.30
C PHE A 286 -13.75 7.60 -18.99
N LYS A 287 -14.15 8.88 -19.02
CA LYS A 287 -14.12 9.80 -17.86
C LYS A 287 -12.69 9.91 -17.26
N THR A 288 -12.44 9.35 -16.08
CA THR A 288 -11.10 9.28 -15.43
C THR A 288 -10.39 7.95 -15.60
N LEU A 289 -11.02 6.99 -16.28
CA LEU A 289 -10.52 5.64 -16.49
C LEU A 289 -9.79 5.51 -17.83
N ILE A 290 -8.74 4.70 -17.85
CA ILE A 290 -8.21 4.05 -19.06
C ILE A 290 -8.47 2.55 -18.92
N PHE A 291 -8.89 1.87 -19.98
CA PHE A 291 -9.15 0.43 -19.97
C PHE A 291 -8.67 -0.22 -21.27
N ARG A 292 -8.37 -1.51 -21.18
CA ARG A 292 -8.00 -2.38 -22.31
C ARG A 292 -9.28 -2.97 -22.90
N GLU A 293 -9.42 -3.01 -24.21
CA GLU A 293 -10.57 -3.68 -24.85
C GLU A 293 -10.41 -5.21 -24.81
N GLN A 294 -11.52 -5.91 -25.10
CA GLN A 294 -11.56 -7.36 -25.14
C GLN A 294 -10.72 -7.88 -26.32
N GLU A 295 -9.63 -8.59 -26.01
CA GLU A 295 -8.82 -9.29 -27.01
C GLU A 295 -9.35 -10.70 -27.27
N GLU A 296 -8.98 -11.28 -28.41
CA GLU A 296 -9.34 -12.66 -28.77
C GLU A 296 -8.91 -13.64 -27.66
N GLY A 297 -9.85 -14.46 -27.21
CA GLY A 297 -9.67 -15.41 -26.11
C GLY A 297 -10.01 -14.87 -24.72
N LEU A 298 -10.25 -13.57 -24.51
CA LEU A 298 -10.76 -13.10 -23.21
C LEU A 298 -12.22 -13.51 -23.03
N CYS A 299 -12.45 -14.63 -22.34
CA CYS A 299 -13.78 -15.13 -22.00
C CYS A 299 -14.42 -14.38 -20.82
N ASP A 300 -15.74 -14.17 -20.92
CA ASP A 300 -16.58 -13.77 -19.79
C ASP A 300 -16.89 -14.97 -18.89
N SER A 301 -17.10 -14.72 -17.59
CA SER A 301 -17.29 -15.78 -16.60
C SER A 301 -18.11 -15.29 -15.40
N GLU A 302 -18.79 -16.22 -14.73
CA GLU A 302 -19.36 -16.01 -13.39
C GLU A 302 -18.26 -15.91 -12.32
N LYS A 303 -17.06 -16.47 -12.57
CA LYS A 303 -15.94 -16.50 -11.62
C LYS A 303 -14.89 -15.47 -12.00
N ILE A 304 -14.68 -14.48 -11.13
CA ILE A 304 -13.73 -13.39 -11.34
C ILE A 304 -12.55 -13.53 -10.38
N ALA A 305 -11.34 -13.63 -10.94
CA ALA A 305 -10.10 -13.49 -10.20
C ALA A 305 -9.53 -12.10 -10.50
N ALA A 306 -9.63 -11.18 -9.54
CA ALA A 306 -9.26 -9.79 -9.72
C ALA A 306 -8.02 -9.40 -8.88
N PHE A 307 -7.19 -8.50 -9.41
CA PHE A 307 -5.86 -8.20 -8.87
C PHE A 307 -5.55 -6.68 -8.88
N ASP A 308 -4.67 -6.19 -8.01
CA ASP A 308 -3.83 -5.02 -8.31
C ASP A 308 -2.61 -5.43 -9.16
N PHE A 309 -1.83 -4.45 -9.62
CA PHE A 309 -0.63 -4.62 -10.41
C PHE A 309 0.67 -4.24 -9.67
N ASP A 310 0.76 -3.04 -9.09
CA ASP A 310 2.02 -2.42 -8.64
C ASP A 310 2.36 -2.84 -7.19
N GLY A 311 2.96 -4.02 -7.02
CA GLY A 311 3.23 -4.63 -5.70
C GLY A 311 2.43 -5.92 -5.45
N CYS A 312 1.42 -6.21 -6.27
CA CYS A 312 0.67 -7.47 -6.24
C CYS A 312 1.17 -8.46 -7.31
N LEU A 313 1.06 -8.10 -8.59
CA LEU A 313 1.49 -8.95 -9.71
C LEU A 313 2.91 -8.65 -10.18
N ALA A 314 3.29 -7.37 -10.18
CA ALA A 314 4.57 -6.88 -10.65
C ALA A 314 5.27 -6.01 -9.60
N ASN A 315 6.55 -6.27 -9.35
CA ASN A 315 7.41 -5.35 -8.62
C ASN A 315 7.83 -4.23 -9.57
N THR A 316 7.29 -3.03 -9.36
CA THR A 316 7.53 -1.88 -10.24
C THR A 316 8.38 -0.83 -9.55
N SER A 317 9.57 -0.56 -10.08
CA SER A 317 10.54 0.27 -9.39
C SER A 317 10.21 1.75 -9.54
N VAL A 318 9.79 2.42 -8.46
CA VAL A 318 9.59 3.89 -8.41
C VAL A 318 10.83 4.72 -8.77
N LYS A 319 12.02 4.09 -8.89
CA LYS A 319 13.26 4.70 -9.37
C LYS A 319 13.43 4.64 -10.91
N ARG A 320 12.73 3.74 -11.62
CA ARG A 320 12.84 3.52 -13.07
C ARG A 320 11.52 3.87 -13.77
N ILE A 321 11.57 4.62 -14.87
CA ILE A 321 10.37 5.06 -15.61
C ILE A 321 10.49 4.67 -17.08
N GLY A 322 9.75 3.64 -17.48
CA GLY A 322 9.64 3.08 -18.82
C GLY A 322 8.63 1.93 -18.88
N PRO A 323 8.37 1.36 -20.08
CA PRO A 323 7.48 0.20 -20.22
C PRO A 323 8.08 -1.10 -19.66
N ASP A 324 9.41 -1.18 -19.58
CA ASP A 324 10.15 -2.35 -19.08
C ASP A 324 10.62 -2.19 -17.62
N ALA A 325 10.10 -1.19 -16.90
CA ALA A 325 10.53 -0.81 -15.56
C ALA A 325 9.96 -1.69 -14.42
N TRP A 326 9.79 -2.99 -14.69
CA TRP A 326 9.09 -3.94 -13.82
C TRP A 326 9.83 -5.30 -13.75
N SER A 327 9.46 -6.13 -12.78
CA SER A 327 9.66 -7.58 -12.78
C SER A 327 8.41 -8.25 -12.22
N LEU A 328 8.29 -9.58 -12.33
CA LEU A 328 7.30 -10.32 -11.52
C LEU A 328 7.45 -9.98 -10.03
N MET A 329 6.35 -9.97 -9.29
CA MET A 329 6.37 -9.87 -7.83
C MET A 329 6.79 -11.22 -7.20
N TYR A 330 6.26 -12.33 -7.72
CA TYR A 330 6.65 -13.71 -7.35
C TYR A 330 6.86 -14.56 -8.61
N PRO A 331 7.81 -15.52 -8.63
CA PRO A 331 8.05 -16.39 -9.79
C PRO A 331 6.83 -17.24 -10.20
N SER A 332 5.94 -17.55 -9.26
CA SER A 332 4.72 -18.34 -9.41
C SER A 332 3.55 -17.59 -10.07
N VAL A 333 3.62 -16.27 -10.21
CA VAL A 333 2.52 -15.45 -10.78
C VAL A 333 2.03 -15.94 -12.15
N PRO A 334 2.90 -16.27 -13.14
CA PRO A 334 2.44 -16.75 -14.44
C PRO A 334 1.67 -18.08 -14.34
N GLU A 335 2.18 -19.03 -13.56
CA GLU A 335 1.59 -20.35 -13.38
C GLU A 335 0.23 -20.27 -12.66
N LYS A 336 0.13 -19.46 -11.59
CA LYS A 336 -1.15 -19.28 -10.88
C LYS A 336 -2.21 -18.61 -11.75
N LEU A 337 -1.84 -17.59 -12.55
CA LEU A 337 -2.77 -16.95 -13.47
C LEU A 337 -3.21 -17.91 -14.60
N GLN A 338 -2.30 -18.73 -15.13
CA GLN A 338 -2.63 -19.80 -16.08
C GLN A 338 -3.58 -20.85 -15.48
N GLY A 339 -3.30 -21.32 -14.25
CA GLY A 339 -4.15 -22.27 -13.54
C GLY A 339 -5.56 -21.75 -13.26
N LEU A 340 -5.69 -20.48 -12.85
CA LEU A 340 -6.98 -19.82 -12.67
C LEU A 340 -7.75 -19.68 -13.99
N TYR A 341 -7.10 -19.18 -15.04
CA TYR A 341 -7.71 -19.04 -16.36
C TYR A 341 -8.22 -20.39 -16.91
N ASN A 342 -7.38 -21.43 -16.84
CA ASN A 342 -7.74 -22.80 -17.23
C ASN A 342 -8.86 -23.40 -16.34
N SER A 343 -9.04 -22.90 -15.12
CA SER A 343 -10.16 -23.26 -14.24
C SER A 343 -11.44 -22.46 -14.52
N GLY A 344 -11.48 -21.67 -15.59
CA GLY A 344 -12.62 -20.86 -16.01
C GLY A 344 -12.79 -19.56 -15.24
N TYR A 345 -11.73 -19.03 -14.61
CA TYR A 345 -11.74 -17.67 -14.05
C TYR A 345 -11.45 -16.64 -15.14
N LYS A 346 -12.26 -15.59 -15.18
CA LYS A 346 -11.88 -14.37 -15.86
C LYS A 346 -10.87 -13.59 -15.02
N LEU A 347 -9.75 -13.23 -15.65
CA LEU A 347 -8.68 -12.48 -15.00
C LEU A 347 -8.89 -10.97 -15.22
N VAL A 348 -8.86 -10.19 -14.13
CA VAL A 348 -9.06 -8.73 -14.18
C VAL A 348 -8.01 -7.99 -13.35
N ILE A 349 -7.44 -6.91 -13.89
CA ILE A 349 -6.56 -5.98 -13.16
C ILE A 349 -7.29 -4.66 -12.92
N PHE A 350 -7.35 -4.25 -11.65
CA PHE A 350 -7.89 -2.98 -11.18
C PHE A 350 -6.78 -2.18 -10.51
N THR A 351 -6.27 -1.12 -11.12
CA THR A 351 -5.04 -0.43 -10.66
C THR A 351 -5.14 1.11 -10.65
N ASN A 352 -4.38 1.76 -9.76
CA ASN A 352 -4.67 3.10 -9.22
C ASN A 352 -3.63 4.18 -9.64
N GLU A 353 -3.40 4.42 -10.93
CA GLU A 353 -2.27 5.23 -11.46
C GLU A 353 -2.48 6.76 -11.42
N SER A 354 -2.27 7.38 -10.24
CA SER A 354 -2.39 8.85 -10.10
C SER A 354 -1.36 9.68 -10.88
N ASN A 355 -0.26 9.10 -11.38
CA ASN A 355 0.78 9.89 -12.05
C ASN A 355 0.34 10.36 -13.43
N ILE A 356 -0.55 9.62 -14.10
CA ILE A 356 -1.14 10.01 -15.39
C ILE A 356 -1.88 11.35 -15.28
N GLU A 357 -2.66 11.57 -14.21
CA GLU A 357 -3.34 12.86 -14.04
C GLU A 357 -2.47 13.95 -13.40
N ARG A 358 -1.60 13.58 -12.46
CA ARG A 358 -0.71 14.55 -11.77
C ARG A 358 0.32 15.17 -12.72
N TRP A 359 0.92 14.38 -13.62
CA TRP A 359 2.03 14.81 -14.45
C TRP A 359 1.58 15.37 -15.81
N LYS A 360 0.73 16.40 -15.82
CA LYS A 360 0.14 17.01 -17.04
C LYS A 360 1.16 17.16 -18.19
N ASN A 361 2.27 17.85 -17.96
CA ASN A 361 3.32 18.12 -18.96
C ASN A 361 4.17 16.89 -19.35
N LYS A 362 3.89 15.71 -18.79
CA LYS A 362 4.55 14.42 -19.09
C LYS A 362 3.52 13.28 -19.20
N ARG A 363 2.25 13.60 -19.46
CA ARG A 363 1.14 12.64 -19.38
C ARG A 363 1.34 11.45 -20.32
N GLN A 364 1.76 11.71 -21.57
CA GLN A 364 2.07 10.65 -22.53
C GLN A 364 3.07 9.64 -21.92
N ARG A 365 4.23 10.10 -21.44
CA ARG A 365 5.24 9.23 -20.82
C ARG A 365 4.70 8.44 -19.60
N ALA A 366 3.77 9.00 -18.83
CA ALA A 366 3.13 8.27 -17.72
C ALA A 366 2.18 7.18 -18.23
N VAL A 367 1.40 7.48 -19.28
CA VAL A 367 0.54 6.53 -19.99
C VAL A 367 1.38 5.42 -20.63
N ASP A 368 2.38 5.75 -21.44
CA ASP A 368 3.29 4.80 -22.10
C ASP A 368 3.96 3.85 -21.08
N SER A 369 4.42 4.41 -19.96
CA SER A 369 5.10 3.65 -18.91
C SER A 369 4.15 2.78 -18.09
N LYS A 370 2.86 3.11 -17.95
CA LYS A 370 1.88 2.23 -17.27
C LYS A 370 1.33 1.17 -18.23
N ILE A 371 0.88 1.58 -19.42
CA ILE A 371 0.34 0.68 -20.44
C ILE A 371 1.40 -0.34 -20.89
N GLY A 372 2.61 0.12 -21.23
CA GLY A 372 3.67 -0.79 -21.67
C GLY A 372 4.11 -1.79 -20.59
N ARG A 373 4.07 -1.42 -19.30
CA ARG A 373 4.27 -2.38 -18.18
C ARG A 373 3.18 -3.46 -18.17
N LEU A 374 1.92 -3.08 -18.41
CA LEU A 374 0.77 -3.98 -18.41
C LEU A 374 0.76 -4.91 -19.64
N ASP A 375 0.96 -4.38 -20.85
CA ASP A 375 1.02 -5.20 -22.07
C ASP A 375 2.25 -6.14 -22.06
N ASN A 376 3.42 -5.67 -21.59
CA ASN A 376 4.59 -6.54 -21.39
C ASN A 376 4.32 -7.65 -20.37
N PHE A 377 3.61 -7.36 -19.27
CA PHE A 377 3.23 -8.37 -18.27
C PHE A 377 2.25 -9.39 -18.86
N ILE A 378 1.18 -8.96 -19.53
CA ILE A 378 0.19 -9.84 -20.17
C ILE A 378 0.86 -10.77 -21.17
N LYS A 379 1.72 -10.23 -22.03
CA LYS A 379 2.54 -10.99 -23.00
C LYS A 379 3.47 -12.01 -22.32
N HIS A 380 3.99 -11.70 -21.13
CA HIS A 380 4.84 -12.60 -20.36
C HIS A 380 4.05 -13.74 -19.69
N VAL A 381 2.89 -13.46 -19.10
CA VAL A 381 2.06 -14.49 -18.43
C VAL A 381 1.23 -15.34 -19.39
N LYS A 382 1.09 -14.91 -20.66
CA LYS A 382 0.44 -15.68 -21.76
C LYS A 382 -1.02 -16.08 -21.50
N VAL A 383 -1.74 -15.26 -20.75
CA VAL A 383 -3.20 -15.38 -20.55
C VAL A 383 -3.87 -14.04 -20.84
N PRO A 384 -5.10 -14.03 -21.38
CA PRO A 384 -5.84 -12.80 -21.59
C PRO A 384 -6.28 -12.22 -20.24
N ILE A 385 -6.10 -10.91 -20.07
CA ILE A 385 -6.45 -10.20 -18.83
C ILE A 385 -7.18 -8.89 -19.19
N GLN A 386 -8.36 -8.69 -18.61
CA GLN A 386 -9.10 -7.43 -18.68
C GLN A 386 -8.42 -6.39 -17.77
N VAL A 387 -8.19 -5.16 -18.22
CA VAL A 387 -7.47 -4.15 -17.41
C VAL A 387 -8.23 -2.83 -17.33
N PHE A 388 -8.28 -2.28 -16.11
CA PHE A 388 -8.83 -0.96 -15.80
C PHE A 388 -7.84 -0.15 -14.93
N ILE A 389 -7.58 1.09 -15.33
CA ILE A 389 -6.60 2.01 -14.74
C ILE A 389 -7.30 3.30 -14.31
N ALA A 390 -7.54 3.45 -12.99
CA ALA A 390 -8.11 4.66 -12.41
C ALA A 390 -7.04 5.77 -12.30
N CYS A 391 -7.03 6.69 -13.27
CA CYS A 391 -6.03 7.75 -13.35
C CYS A 391 -6.22 8.84 -12.27
N GLY A 392 -7.41 8.91 -11.67
CA GLY A 392 -7.77 9.89 -10.66
C GLY A 392 -8.37 11.17 -11.24
N LEU A 393 -9.11 11.89 -10.39
CA LEU A 393 -9.35 13.32 -10.54
C LEU A 393 -8.10 14.10 -10.12
N GLY A 394 -7.77 15.17 -10.84
CA GLY A 394 -6.66 16.06 -10.51
C GLY A 394 -6.96 16.88 -9.26
N THR A 395 -5.95 17.57 -8.72
CA THR A 395 -6.09 18.47 -7.55
C THR A 395 -6.81 19.78 -7.92
N GLY A 396 -8.06 19.67 -8.37
CA GLY A 396 -8.96 20.78 -8.65
C GLY A 396 -9.60 21.35 -7.38
N LYS A 397 -10.46 22.35 -7.54
CA LYS A 397 -11.26 22.93 -6.44
C LYS A 397 -12.51 22.10 -6.09
N ASP A 398 -12.86 21.16 -6.95
CA ASP A 398 -14.00 20.27 -6.78
C ASP A 398 -13.60 19.10 -5.88
N GLN A 399 -14.34 18.87 -4.78
CA GLN A 399 -14.03 17.84 -3.79
C GLN A 399 -14.63 16.47 -4.13
N SER A 400 -15.06 16.28 -5.37
CA SER A 400 -15.53 14.99 -5.88
C SER A 400 -14.43 13.92 -5.78
N GLU A 401 -14.70 12.84 -5.06
CA GLU A 401 -13.86 11.64 -5.07
C GLU A 401 -14.08 10.88 -6.39
N ASP A 402 -13.00 10.39 -7.00
CA ASP A 402 -13.10 9.63 -8.25
C ASP A 402 -13.78 8.27 -7.99
N PRO A 403 -14.98 8.01 -8.55
CA PRO A 403 -15.73 6.78 -8.27
C PRO A 403 -15.04 5.52 -8.81
N PHE A 404 -14.11 5.66 -9.77
CA PHE A 404 -13.31 4.54 -10.28
C PHE A 404 -12.09 4.26 -9.41
N ARG A 405 -11.64 5.20 -8.56
CA ARG A 405 -10.42 5.05 -7.78
C ARG A 405 -10.65 4.16 -6.57
N LYS A 406 -9.91 3.05 -6.46
CA LYS A 406 -9.92 2.19 -5.25
C LYS A 406 -9.63 3.05 -4.01
N PRO A 407 -10.41 2.94 -2.93
CA PRO A 407 -11.32 1.84 -2.62
C PRO A 407 -12.76 1.93 -3.19
N LYS A 408 -13.10 2.91 -4.03
CA LYS A 408 -14.44 2.99 -4.63
C LYS A 408 -14.68 1.86 -5.65
N PRO A 409 -15.87 1.24 -5.69
CA PRO A 409 -16.15 0.06 -6.52
C PRO A 409 -16.43 0.38 -8.00
N GLY A 410 -16.22 1.60 -8.50
CA GLY A 410 -16.67 2.01 -9.84
C GLY A 410 -15.99 1.28 -11.00
N MET A 411 -14.74 0.84 -10.85
CA MET A 411 -14.11 -0.05 -11.84
C MET A 411 -14.76 -1.43 -11.87
N TRP A 412 -15.12 -1.99 -10.70
CA TRP A 412 -15.81 -3.28 -10.63
C TRP A 412 -17.20 -3.20 -11.27
N ARG A 413 -18.00 -2.21 -10.87
CA ARG A 413 -19.37 -2.03 -11.41
C ARG A 413 -19.35 -1.84 -12.92
N LEU A 414 -18.38 -1.08 -13.45
CA LEU A 414 -18.21 -0.94 -14.89
C LEU A 414 -17.91 -2.29 -15.56
N MET A 415 -17.00 -3.09 -14.98
CA MET A 415 -16.64 -4.42 -15.48
C MET A 415 -17.86 -5.36 -15.50
N GLU A 416 -18.61 -5.40 -14.40
CA GLU A 416 -19.80 -6.24 -14.20
C GLU A 416 -20.96 -5.81 -15.13
N GLU A 417 -21.31 -4.52 -15.18
CA GLU A 417 -22.44 -4.01 -15.96
C GLU A 417 -22.19 -4.01 -17.49
N HIS A 418 -20.93 -3.87 -17.94
CA HIS A 418 -20.62 -3.58 -19.36
C HIS A 418 -19.55 -4.44 -20.02
N PHE A 419 -18.71 -5.14 -19.27
CA PHE A 419 -17.60 -5.93 -19.82
C PHE A 419 -17.71 -7.43 -19.48
N ASN A 420 -18.85 -7.93 -18.98
CA ASN A 420 -19.03 -9.36 -18.62
C ASN A 420 -20.23 -10.04 -19.33
N SER A 421 -20.66 -9.52 -20.49
CA SER A 421 -21.81 -10.01 -21.29
C SER A 421 -23.14 -10.23 -20.52
N GLY A 422 -23.33 -9.56 -19.38
CA GLY A 422 -24.51 -9.76 -18.52
C GLY A 422 -24.49 -11.07 -17.72
N ILE A 423 -23.37 -11.80 -17.69
CA ILE A 423 -23.18 -12.95 -16.82
C ILE A 423 -23.01 -12.43 -15.38
N ALA A 424 -23.92 -12.85 -14.49
CA ALA A 424 -23.87 -12.51 -13.08
C ALA A 424 -22.64 -13.13 -12.40
N VAL A 425 -22.00 -12.38 -11.50
CA VAL A 425 -20.79 -12.84 -10.81
C VAL A 425 -21.15 -13.68 -9.57
N ALA A 426 -20.58 -14.88 -9.50
CA ALA A 426 -20.57 -15.73 -8.31
C ALA A 426 -19.59 -15.13 -7.28
N MET A 427 -20.10 -14.24 -6.42
CA MET A 427 -19.30 -13.48 -5.45
C MET A 427 -18.60 -14.34 -4.40
N ASP A 428 -19.16 -15.51 -4.09
CA ASP A 428 -18.62 -16.53 -3.19
C ASP A 428 -17.41 -17.27 -3.78
N HIS A 429 -17.41 -17.45 -5.10
CA HIS A 429 -16.32 -18.05 -5.87
C HIS A 429 -15.32 -17.02 -6.42
N SER A 430 -15.60 -15.71 -6.28
CA SER A 430 -14.78 -14.62 -6.81
C SER A 430 -13.96 -13.92 -5.72
N PHE A 431 -12.80 -13.37 -6.07
CA PHE A 431 -11.87 -12.79 -5.10
C PHE A 431 -11.05 -11.63 -5.64
N TYR A 432 -10.50 -10.84 -4.71
CA TYR A 432 -9.54 -9.76 -4.98
C TYR A 432 -8.19 -10.02 -4.29
N VAL A 433 -7.09 -9.75 -4.99
CA VAL A 433 -5.72 -9.83 -4.46
C VAL A 433 -5.01 -8.47 -4.60
N GLY A 434 -4.40 -7.96 -3.52
CA GLY A 434 -3.72 -6.65 -3.55
C GLY A 434 -2.82 -6.39 -2.35
N ASP A 435 -1.79 -5.54 -2.50
CA ASP A 435 -0.82 -5.26 -1.42
C ASP A 435 -1.35 -4.27 -0.37
N ALA A 436 -2.31 -3.41 -0.76
CA ALA A 436 -2.85 -2.35 0.08
C ALA A 436 -3.91 -2.88 1.07
N ALA A 437 -3.46 -3.73 1.99
CA ALA A 437 -4.27 -4.43 2.98
C ALA A 437 -4.36 -3.70 4.34
N GLY A 438 -3.82 -2.49 4.46
CA GLY A 438 -3.87 -1.69 5.69
C GLY A 438 -2.98 -2.20 6.84
N ARG A 439 -2.05 -3.11 6.56
CA ARG A 439 -1.04 -3.60 7.51
C ARG A 439 -0.07 -2.48 7.88
N VAL A 440 0.67 -2.63 8.97
CA VAL A 440 1.54 -1.58 9.57
C VAL A 440 2.55 -0.96 8.59
N ASN A 441 2.99 -1.72 7.59
CA ASN A 441 3.96 -1.29 6.58
C ASN A 441 3.34 -1.02 5.19
N ASP A 442 2.04 -1.26 5.01
CA ASP A 442 1.38 -1.10 3.71
C ASP A 442 1.30 0.38 3.33
N HIS A 443 1.35 0.66 2.02
CA HIS A 443 1.33 2.02 1.51
C HIS A 443 -0.06 2.67 1.65
N SER A 444 -1.13 1.86 1.67
CA SER A 444 -2.52 2.25 1.92
C SER A 444 -3.38 1.04 2.31
N ASP A 445 -4.68 1.27 2.53
CA ASP A 445 -5.71 0.24 2.76
C ASP A 445 -6.73 0.16 1.60
N ALA A 446 -6.31 0.59 0.41
CA ALA A 446 -7.19 0.77 -0.74
C ALA A 446 -7.70 -0.53 -1.38
N ASP A 447 -6.99 -1.65 -1.20
CA ASP A 447 -7.31 -2.92 -1.87
C ASP A 447 -8.25 -3.78 -1.04
N ILE A 448 -7.97 -3.90 0.26
CA ILE A 448 -8.90 -4.56 1.19
C ILE A 448 -10.25 -3.83 1.21
N LYS A 449 -10.25 -2.49 1.28
CA LYS A 449 -11.50 -1.70 1.23
C LYS A 449 -12.19 -1.71 -0.13
N PHE A 450 -11.47 -1.96 -1.23
CA PHE A 450 -12.10 -2.19 -2.53
C PHE A 450 -12.83 -3.54 -2.55
N ALA A 451 -12.20 -4.59 -2.03
CA ALA A 451 -12.83 -5.91 -1.86
C ALA A 451 -14.06 -5.83 -0.95
N GLU A 452 -13.96 -5.17 0.21
CA GLU A 452 -15.08 -4.92 1.13
C GLU A 452 -16.22 -4.12 0.46
N ALA A 453 -15.92 -3.06 -0.29
CA ALA A 453 -16.92 -2.21 -0.96
C ALA A 453 -17.61 -2.88 -2.17
N VAL A 454 -17.06 -3.99 -2.66
CA VAL A 454 -17.65 -4.84 -3.69
C VAL A 454 -18.34 -6.07 -3.08
N GLY A 455 -17.86 -6.59 -1.94
CA GLY A 455 -18.31 -7.85 -1.35
C GLY A 455 -17.50 -9.07 -1.79
N LEU A 456 -16.23 -8.90 -2.20
CA LEU A 456 -15.32 -9.98 -2.59
C LEU A 456 -14.55 -10.54 -1.40
N LYS A 457 -14.20 -11.82 -1.49
CA LYS A 457 -13.15 -12.41 -0.66
C LYS A 457 -11.80 -11.73 -0.98
N PHE A 458 -11.06 -11.31 0.05
CA PHE A 458 -9.76 -10.66 -0.11
C PHE A 458 -8.60 -11.60 0.23
N HIS A 459 -7.48 -11.45 -0.48
CA HIS A 459 -6.21 -12.13 -0.24
C HIS A 459 -5.03 -11.15 -0.39
N VAL A 460 -3.97 -11.34 0.40
CA VAL A 460 -2.70 -10.60 0.18
C VAL A 460 -1.77 -11.37 -0.76
N PRO A 461 -0.85 -10.69 -1.48
CA PRO A 461 -0.08 -11.33 -2.55
C PRO A 461 0.89 -12.39 -2.02
N GLU A 462 1.42 -12.20 -0.82
CA GLU A 462 2.34 -13.15 -0.18
C GLU A 462 1.65 -14.51 0.04
N GLU A 463 0.45 -14.49 0.63
CA GLU A 463 -0.35 -15.70 0.88
C GLU A 463 -0.86 -16.32 -0.43
N PHE A 464 -1.28 -15.49 -1.39
CA PHE A 464 -1.88 -15.98 -2.63
C PHE A 464 -0.84 -16.59 -3.59
N PHE A 465 0.39 -16.08 -3.64
CA PHE A 465 1.41 -16.52 -4.61
C PHE A 465 2.55 -17.35 -4.02
N CYS A 466 2.85 -17.31 -2.71
CA CYS A 466 3.88 -18.17 -2.11
C CYS A 466 3.36 -19.54 -1.61
N THR A 467 2.06 -19.81 -1.78
CA THR A 467 1.41 -21.13 -1.60
C THR A 467 1.51 -22.00 -2.83
#